data_AF-A0A257KXC7-F1
#
_entry.id   AF-A0A257KXC7-F1
#
_cell.length_a   1.000
_cell.length_b   1.000
_cell.length_c   1.000
_cell.angle_alpha   90.00
_cell.angle_beta   90.00
_cell.angle_gamma   90.00
#
_symmetry.space_group_name_H-M   'P 1'
#
loop_
_entity.id
_entity.type
_entity.pdbx_description
1 polymer ?
#
loop_
_entity_poly.entity_id
_entity_poly.type
_entity_poly.pdbx_seq_one_letter_code
_entity_poly.pdbx_strand_id
1 'polypeptide(L)'
;MSASAEIRTTKTSHQNKTSHQNAPGTTPRGADLPTCPVCADSMIAAESSAFLADNVVSYLWTCDTCGYGFVTNHSVKKISHG
;
A
#
# COMPACT_ATOMS: atom_id res chain seq x y z
N MET A 1 -3.08 44.41 34.25
CA MET A 1 -2.64 43.92 35.58
C MET A 1 -3.14 42.49 35.70
N SER A 2 -2.24 41.48 35.64
CA SER A 2 -2.42 40.05 36.00
C SER A 2 -3.58 39.24 35.36
N ALA A 3 -3.47 37.94 35.04
CA ALA A 3 -2.50 36.90 35.40
C ALA A 3 -2.42 35.82 34.30
N SER A 4 -1.27 35.15 34.25
CA SER A 4 -0.90 34.03 33.38
C SER A 4 -1.67 32.73 33.69
N ALA A 5 -1.82 31.86 32.68
CA ALA A 5 -1.87 30.41 32.88
C ALA A 5 -1.29 29.70 31.64
N GLU A 6 -0.02 29.30 31.75
CA GLU A 6 0.67 28.45 30.78
C GLU A 6 0.22 27.00 30.98
N ILE A 7 -0.60 26.47 30.07
CA ILE A 7 -0.89 25.04 30.06
C ILE A 7 0.27 24.33 29.37
N ARG A 8 1.28 24.00 30.18
CA ARG A 8 2.34 23.05 29.83
C ARG A 8 1.73 21.65 29.76
N THR A 9 1.18 21.27 28.62
CA THR A 9 0.86 19.87 28.34
C THR A 9 2.02 19.24 27.59
N THR A 10 2.86 18.58 28.38
CA THR A 10 3.58 17.32 28.10
C THR A 10 4.12 17.08 26.70
N LYS A 11 5.44 16.88 26.62
CA LYS A 11 6.16 16.23 25.51
C LYS A 11 5.42 14.96 25.10
N THR A 12 4.64 15.00 24.02
CA THR A 12 4.23 13.77 23.33
C THR A 12 5.49 13.19 22.71
N SER A 13 5.89 12.05 23.28
CA SER A 13 7.00 11.23 22.83
C SER A 13 6.95 11.04 21.33
N HIS A 14 8.00 11.48 20.66
CA HIS A 14 8.38 10.90 19.39
C HIS A 14 8.68 9.41 19.60
N GLN A 15 8.30 8.60 18.60
CA GLN A 15 8.65 7.19 18.37
C GLN A 15 7.87 6.17 19.24
N ASN A 16 7.42 5.02 18.74
CA ASN A 16 7.92 4.23 17.63
C ASN A 16 6.90 3.13 17.22
N LYS A 17 6.73 2.90 15.92
CA LYS A 17 6.33 1.62 15.31
C LYS A 17 4.92 1.09 15.64
N THR A 18 3.89 1.67 15.03
CA THR A 18 2.64 0.92 14.78
C THR A 18 2.91 -0.12 13.69
N SER A 19 3.27 -1.32 14.13
CA SER A 19 3.15 -2.54 13.32
C SER A 19 1.70 -2.63 12.84
N HIS A 20 1.46 -2.41 11.56
CA HIS A 20 0.14 -2.62 10.95
C HIS A 20 -0.14 -4.13 10.96
N GLN A 21 -0.74 -4.63 12.04
CA GLN A 21 -1.26 -5.99 12.10
C GLN A 21 -2.77 -5.98 12.32
N ASN A 22 -3.44 -6.32 11.22
CA ASN A 22 -4.71 -7.02 11.07
C ASN A 22 -5.92 -6.54 11.88
N ALA A 23 -6.69 -5.62 11.28
CA ALA A 23 -8.12 -5.53 11.54
C ALA A 23 -8.83 -6.72 10.83
N PRO A 24 -9.63 -7.55 11.53
CA PRO A 24 -10.38 -8.64 10.93
C PRO A 24 -11.59 -8.08 10.18
N GLY A 25 -11.37 -7.68 8.94
CA GLY A 25 -12.41 -7.17 8.05
C GLY A 25 -11.89 -6.81 6.66
N THR A 26 -10.69 -7.27 6.29
CA THR A 26 -10.15 -6.98 4.97
C THR A 26 -10.77 -7.94 3.96
N THR A 27 -11.47 -7.34 3.00
CA THR A 27 -11.71 -7.88 1.66
C THR A 27 -10.56 -8.77 1.19
N PRO A 28 -10.77 -9.73 0.28
CA PRO A 28 -9.68 -10.48 -0.33
C PRO A 28 -8.86 -9.53 -1.24
N ARG A 29 -8.12 -8.58 -0.65
CA ARG A 29 -6.94 -7.93 -1.24
C ARG A 29 -5.75 -8.89 -1.21
N GLY A 30 -6.05 -10.19 -1.29
CA GLY A 30 -5.11 -11.31 -1.36
C GLY A 30 -4.90 -11.77 -2.80
N ALA A 31 -4.95 -10.84 -3.77
CA ALA A 31 -4.13 -11.05 -4.96
C ALA A 31 -2.70 -10.75 -4.47
N ASP A 32 -1.92 -11.81 -4.29
CA ASP A 32 -0.50 -11.81 -3.92
C ASP A 32 0.19 -10.52 -4.38
N LEU A 33 0.43 -9.60 -3.46
CA LEU A 33 1.12 -8.37 -3.78
C LEU A 33 2.58 -8.73 -4.04
N PRO A 34 3.18 -8.30 -5.15
CA PRO A 34 4.53 -8.70 -5.47
C PRO A 34 5.52 -8.12 -4.45
N THR A 35 6.54 -8.92 -4.16
CA THR A 35 7.67 -8.48 -3.33
C THR A 35 8.77 -7.93 -4.23
N CYS A 36 9.44 -6.85 -3.82
CA CYS A 36 10.55 -6.30 -4.57
C CYS A 36 11.71 -7.32 -4.59
N PRO A 37 12.20 -7.74 -5.77
CA PRO A 37 13.28 -8.71 -5.86
C PRO A 37 14.63 -8.16 -5.38
N VAL A 38 14.75 -6.85 -5.20
CA VAL A 38 15.99 -6.19 -4.76
C VAL A 38 16.08 -6.11 -3.25
N CYS A 39 15.03 -5.65 -2.56
CA CYS A 39 15.07 -5.39 -1.11
C CYS A 39 14.11 -6.26 -0.29
N ALA A 40 13.36 -7.17 -0.94
CA ALA A 40 12.35 -8.02 -0.31
C ALA A 40 11.19 -7.28 0.37
N ASP A 41 11.03 -5.99 0.08
CA ASP A 41 9.93 -5.16 0.60
C ASP A 41 8.63 -5.44 -0.17
N SER A 42 7.49 -5.49 0.52
CA SER A 42 6.19 -5.74 -0.09
C SER A 42 5.66 -4.49 -0.79
N MET A 43 5.35 -4.55 -2.09
CA MET A 43 4.79 -3.41 -2.80
C MET A 43 3.28 -3.37 -2.66
N ILE A 44 2.75 -2.24 -2.16
CA ILE A 44 1.35 -2.14 -1.72
C ILE A 44 0.43 -1.53 -2.79
N ALA A 45 0.97 -0.77 -3.73
CA ALA A 45 0.21 -0.15 -4.82
C ALA A 45 1.01 -0.17 -6.12
N ALA A 46 0.34 -0.54 -7.21
CA ALA A 46 0.86 -0.30 -8.55
C ALA A 46 0.74 1.20 -8.85
N GLU A 47 1.80 1.80 -9.39
CA GLU A 47 1.79 3.21 -9.78
C GLU A 47 0.85 3.46 -10.95
N SER A 48 0.70 2.48 -11.84
CA SER A 48 -0.29 2.54 -12.92
C SER A 48 -0.84 1.17 -13.27
N SER A 49 -2.03 1.17 -13.87
CA SER A 49 -2.63 -0.01 -14.48
C SER A 49 -3.15 0.30 -15.87
N ALA A 50 -3.10 -0.69 -16.76
CA ALA A 50 -3.60 -0.59 -18.12
C ALA A 50 -4.40 -1.84 -18.48
N PHE A 51 -5.61 -1.64 -19.01
CA PHE A 51 -6.43 -2.72 -19.54
C PHE A 51 -6.03 -2.99 -21.00
N LEU A 52 -5.51 -4.18 -21.26
CA LEU A 52 -5.07 -4.66 -22.56
C LEU A 52 -6.16 -5.50 -23.23
N ALA A 53 -5.89 -5.93 -24.47
CA ALA A 53 -6.68 -6.95 -25.15
C ALA A 53 -6.72 -8.26 -24.32
N ASP A 54 -7.64 -9.16 -24.69
CA ASP A 54 -7.75 -10.50 -24.11
C ASP A 54 -8.09 -10.55 -22.60
N ASN A 55 -8.67 -9.47 -22.07
CA ASN A 55 -8.98 -9.33 -20.64
C ASN A 55 -7.72 -9.43 -19.77
N VAL A 56 -6.63 -8.82 -20.21
CA VAL A 56 -5.40 -8.74 -19.41
C VAL A 56 -5.28 -7.34 -18.81
N VAL A 57 -4.91 -7.26 -17.53
CA VAL A 57 -4.56 -6.00 -16.87
C VAL A 57 -3.07 -6.02 -16.59
N SER A 58 -2.34 -5.02 -17.11
CA SER A 58 -0.95 -4.77 -16.72
C SER A 58 -0.89 -3.83 -15.54
N TYR A 59 0.01 -4.09 -14.61
CA TYR A 59 0.32 -3.24 -13.47
C TYR A 59 1.79 -2.86 -13.53
N LEU A 60 2.07 -1.56 -13.44
CA LEU A 60 3.42 -1.05 -13.26
C LEU A 60 3.68 -0.87 -11.77
N TRP A 61 4.73 -1.51 -11.28
CA TRP A 61 5.19 -1.46 -9.90
C TRP A 61 6.47 -0.66 -9.84
N THR A 62 6.59 0.16 -8.82
CA THR A 62 7.84 0.83 -8.43
C THR A 62 8.00 0.60 -6.94
N CYS A 63 9.16 0.11 -6.52
CA CYS A 63 9.44 -0.06 -5.10
C CYS A 63 9.75 1.30 -4.46
N ASP A 64 8.95 1.72 -3.48
CA ASP A 64 9.17 2.98 -2.73
C ASP A 64 10.51 3.00 -1.98
N THR A 65 11.01 1.81 -1.59
CA THR A 65 12.22 1.67 -0.77
C THR A 65 13.50 1.77 -1.61
N CYS A 66 13.54 1.18 -2.81
CA CYS A 66 14.77 1.12 -3.62
C CYS A 66 14.64 1.67 -5.05
N GLY A 67 13.43 2.06 -5.47
CA GLY A 67 13.15 2.60 -6.79
C GLY A 67 13.10 1.57 -7.92
N TYR A 68 13.22 0.26 -7.63
CA TYR A 68 13.16 -0.77 -8.65
C TYR A 68 11.75 -0.88 -9.25
N GLY A 69 11.65 -0.77 -10.58
CA GLY A 69 10.38 -0.83 -11.31
C GLY A 69 10.24 -2.05 -12.21
N PHE A 70 9.04 -2.62 -12.29
CA PHE A 70 8.71 -3.74 -13.18
C PHE A 70 7.20 -3.82 -13.45
N VAL A 71 6.81 -4.63 -14.44
CA VAL A 71 5.40 -4.83 -14.82
C VAL A 71 4.93 -6.25 -14.55
N THR A 72 3.68 -6.40 -14.09
CA THR A 72 2.98 -7.70 -14.00
C THR A 72 1.72 -7.69 -14.85
N ASN A 73 1.34 -8.86 -15.37
CA ASN A 73 0.14 -9.03 -16.21
C ASN A 73 -0.80 -10.03 -15.57
N HIS A 74 -2.06 -9.66 -15.40
CA HIS A 74 -3.09 -10.51 -14.79
C HIS A 74 -4.27 -10.68 -15.75
N SER A 75 -4.59 -11.91 -16.11
CA SER A 75 -5.79 -12.22 -16.88
C SER A 75 -7.03 -12.16 -15.97
N VAL A 76 -7.98 -11.29 -16.29
CA VAL A 76 -9.26 -11.17 -15.60
C VAL A 76 -10.32 -12.01 -16.31
N LYS A 77 -11.07 -12.79 -15.53
CA LYS A 77 -12.22 -13.54 -16.05
C LYS A 77 -13.39 -12.57 -16.19
N LYS A 78 -14.11 -12.63 -17.32
CA LYS A 78 -15.38 -11.91 -17.46
C LYS A 78 -16.37 -12.46 -16.45
N ILE A 79 -16.85 -11.60 -15.56
CA ILE A 79 -17.93 -11.94 -14.64
C ILE A 79 -19.22 -11.74 -15.41
N SER A 80 -19.81 -12.82 -15.91
CA SER A 80 -21.17 -12.80 -16.46
C SER A 80 -22.14 -12.68 -15.28
N HIS A 81 -22.62 -11.46 -15.02
CA HIS A 81 -23.83 -11.27 -14.21
C HIS A 81 -25.00 -11.89 -15.00
N GLY A 82 -25.50 -13.02 -14.51
CA GLY A 82 -26.70 -13.70 -15.03
C GLY A 82 -27.98 -13.08 -14.51
#